data_AF-A0AAE3HJV8-F1
#
_entry.id   AF-A0AAE3HJV8-F1
#
_cell.length_a   1.000
_cell.length_b   1.000
_cell.length_c   1.000
_cell.angle_alpha   90.00
_cell.angle_beta   90.00
_cell.angle_gamma   90.00
#
_symmetry.space_group_name_H-M   'P 1'
#
loop_
_entity.id
_entity.type
_entity.pdbx_description
1 polymer ?
#
loop_
_entity_poly.entity_id
_entity_poly.type
_entity_poly.pdbx_seq_one_letter_code
_entity_poly.pdbx_strand_id
1 'polypeptide(L)'
;MNDPQATQPIVVHSHRGWRCLRYGLLVLLAVPLLLLLLVAVGVIKHVHERGFFAPVWGPDAAVYFVERETRGWVFDLDGSLLGLGSDAAAHWSWVVADAVSVRRLQPLGQQLTTLRRWDDTPVAGRLLRTSPQAVFGVLLATLKTHGGLSFSVNISVPAADAGFDLQRQRALFTGRGDNVIRQQRELLAVPGAGFYPAAIISTRDNRDYSVLLSNDVFATLYPDGLDSKLLQQLSRREHIETQQNVLARRERLIETYQDDGLSIEAARQRADRILADDGYRIMEPQLIAMPVSEPAADERVFRIDRSTFAAGHFADIAAAIARPGQPATKQAQPYAGLGAAALNDWLAADEVSWVVTVEDRYYRLLLHY
;
A
#
# COMPACT_ATOMS: atom_id res chain seq x y z
N MET A 1 61.54 69.07 42.62
CA MET A 1 60.77 68.11 43.43
C MET A 1 59.45 67.90 42.71
N ASN A 2 59.34 66.80 41.96
CA ASN A 2 58.11 66.39 41.26
C ASN A 2 57.62 65.11 41.94
N ASP A 3 56.41 65.17 42.47
CA ASP A 3 55.78 64.07 43.20
C ASP A 3 54.96 63.21 42.21
N PRO A 4 55.26 61.92 42.02
CA PRO A 4 54.53 61.08 41.10
C PRO A 4 53.15 60.72 41.70
N GLN A 5 52.08 61.24 41.09
CA GLN A 5 50.73 60.82 41.44
C GLN A 5 50.54 59.34 41.11
N ALA A 6 50.38 58.54 42.16
CA ALA A 6 50.11 57.11 42.10
C ALA A 6 48.74 56.85 41.48
N THR A 7 48.72 56.21 40.31
CA THR A 7 47.53 55.68 39.65
C THR A 7 46.89 54.62 40.54
N GLN A 8 45.75 54.93 41.16
CA GLN A 8 45.00 53.93 41.92
C GLN A 8 44.38 52.90 40.96
N PRO A 9 44.58 51.58 41.18
CA PRO A 9 43.97 50.55 40.35
C PRO A 9 42.45 50.56 40.58
N ILE A 10 41.70 50.76 39.50
CA ILE A 10 40.24 50.59 39.50
C ILE A 10 39.96 49.10 39.68
N VAL A 11 39.72 48.69 40.93
CA VAL A 11 39.24 47.34 41.26
C VAL A 11 37.76 47.29 40.86
N VAL A 12 37.50 46.87 39.63
CA VAL A 12 36.14 46.53 39.17
C VAL A 12 35.73 45.25 39.89
N HIS A 13 35.08 45.37 41.04
CA HIS A 13 34.46 44.25 41.74
C HIS A 13 33.37 43.64 40.86
N SER A 14 33.69 42.55 40.16
CA SER A 14 32.81 41.84 39.23
C SER A 14 31.76 40.98 39.94
N HIS A 15 30.96 41.57 40.84
CA HIS A 15 29.84 40.88 41.51
C HIS A 15 28.78 40.32 40.54
N ARG A 16 28.78 40.74 39.26
CA ARG A 16 27.92 40.17 38.21
C ARG A 16 28.33 38.74 37.79
N GLY A 17 29.61 38.38 37.85
CA GLY A 17 30.09 37.08 37.36
C GLY A 17 29.55 35.87 38.15
N TRP A 18 29.42 36.03 39.47
CA TRP A 18 28.96 34.95 40.35
C TRP A 18 27.47 34.62 40.22
N ARG A 19 26.64 35.60 39.84
CA ARG A 19 25.21 35.36 39.60
C ARG A 19 25.01 34.58 38.30
N CYS A 20 25.71 34.96 37.23
CA CYS A 20 25.67 34.25 35.95
C CYS A 20 26.10 32.78 36.10
N LEU A 21 27.14 32.49 36.89
CA LEU A 21 27.61 31.12 37.12
C LEU A 21 26.58 30.25 37.86
N ARG A 22 25.91 30.81 38.88
CA ARG A 22 24.89 30.10 39.66
C ARG A 22 23.63 29.80 38.84
N TYR A 23 23.15 30.77 38.06
CA TYR A 23 22.00 30.55 37.17
C TYR A 23 22.34 29.57 36.05
N GLY A 24 23.55 29.64 35.49
CA GLY A 24 24.03 28.66 34.51
C GLY A 24 24.03 27.24 35.06
N LEU A 25 24.53 27.04 36.28
CA LEU A 25 24.55 25.72 36.93
C LEU A 25 23.14 25.19 37.23
N LEU A 26 22.24 26.05 37.72
CA LEU A 26 20.85 25.65 38.00
C LEU A 26 20.10 25.24 36.73
N VAL A 27 20.24 25.99 35.64
CA VAL A 27 19.64 25.63 34.35
C VAL A 27 20.23 24.32 33.83
N LEU A 28 21.55 24.15 33.94
CA LEU A 28 22.24 22.94 33.48
C LEU A 28 21.82 21.69 34.26
N LEU A 29 21.41 21.81 35.53
CA LEU A 29 20.86 20.71 36.32
C LEU A 29 19.34 20.51 36.13
N ALA A 30 18.59 21.59 35.94
CA ALA A 30 17.14 21.54 35.79
C ALA A 30 16.71 20.87 34.47
N VAL A 31 17.42 21.14 33.37
CA VAL A 31 17.12 20.56 32.06
C VAL A 31 17.19 19.02 32.03
N PRO A 32 18.28 18.36 32.47
CA PRO A 32 18.36 16.90 32.47
C PRO A 32 17.36 16.28 33.45
N LEU A 33 17.09 16.94 34.59
CA LEU A 33 16.07 16.47 35.53
C LEU A 33 14.66 16.51 34.90
N LEU A 34 14.34 17.59 34.18
CA LEU A 34 13.08 17.71 33.45
C LEU A 34 12.98 16.66 32.34
N LEU A 35 14.04 16.44 31.56
CA LEU A 35 14.07 15.40 30.53
C LEU A 35 13.87 14.00 31.13
N LEU A 36 14.51 13.72 32.27
CA LEU A 36 14.35 12.45 32.98
C LEU A 36 12.91 12.27 33.48
N LEU A 37 12.27 13.34 33.98
CA LEU A 37 10.86 13.33 34.34
C LEU A 37 9.96 13.06 33.13
N LEU A 38 10.22 13.71 31.98
CA LEU A 38 9.46 13.49 30.74
C LEU A 38 9.60 12.05 30.22
N VAL A 39 10.79 11.45 30.34
CA VAL A 39 11.01 10.03 30.04
C VAL A 39 10.28 9.12 31.03
N ALA A 40 10.36 9.42 32.33
CA ALA A 40 9.73 8.63 33.38
C ALA A 40 8.20 8.60 33.27
N VAL A 41 7.58 9.71 32.84
CA VAL A 41 6.13 9.81 32.59
C VAL A 41 5.76 9.29 31.18
N GLY A 42 6.74 8.94 30.34
CA GLY A 42 6.51 8.34 29.03
C GLY A 42 6.16 9.34 27.92
N VAL A 43 6.38 10.63 28.13
CA VAL A 43 6.24 11.69 27.11
C VAL A 43 7.32 11.56 26.05
N ILE A 44 8.54 11.21 26.47
CA ILE A 44 9.67 10.97 25.56
C ILE A 44 10.06 9.50 25.66
N LYS A 45 9.98 8.78 24.54
CA LYS A 45 10.34 7.37 24.46
C LYS A 45 11.38 7.17 23.37
N HIS A 46 12.46 6.47 23.69
CA HIS A 46 13.32 5.92 22.65
C HIS A 46 12.70 4.60 22.18
N VAL A 47 12.40 4.52 20.88
CA VAL A 47 11.72 3.37 20.29
C VAL A 47 12.63 2.74 19.24
N HIS A 48 12.72 1.41 19.28
CA HIS A 48 13.38 0.62 18.26
C HIS A 48 12.38 -0.41 17.74
N GLU A 49 11.96 -0.25 16.50
CA GLU A 49 11.02 -1.14 15.82
C GLU A 49 11.75 -1.98 14.78
N ARG A 50 11.39 -3.26 14.73
CA ARG A 50 11.92 -4.23 13.77
C ARG A 50 10.76 -5.01 13.20
N GLY A 51 10.53 -4.95 11.88
CA GLY A 51 9.36 -5.54 11.25
C GLY A 51 9.70 -6.44 10.06
N PHE A 52 8.89 -7.49 9.86
CA PHE A 52 9.08 -8.47 8.79
C PHE A 52 7.92 -8.45 7.78
N PHE A 53 8.20 -7.99 6.57
CA PHE A 53 7.21 -7.65 5.55
C PHE A 53 7.28 -8.57 4.34
N ALA A 54 6.12 -8.77 3.69
CA ALA A 54 5.97 -9.51 2.45
C ALA A 54 6.74 -10.86 2.39
N PRO A 55 6.55 -11.77 3.37
CA PRO A 55 7.20 -13.08 3.33
C PRO A 55 6.69 -13.90 2.14
N VAL A 56 7.60 -14.56 1.42
CA VAL A 56 7.27 -15.52 0.36
C VAL A 56 8.23 -16.72 0.38
N TRP A 57 7.78 -17.83 -0.18
CA TRP A 57 8.63 -18.98 -0.43
C TRP A 57 9.48 -18.74 -1.68
N GLY A 58 10.79 -18.98 -1.60
CA GLY A 58 11.62 -19.14 -2.80
C GLY A 58 11.68 -20.59 -3.28
N PRO A 59 12.38 -20.87 -4.39
CA PRO A 59 12.41 -22.20 -5.03
C PRO A 59 13.10 -23.29 -4.18
N ASP A 60 14.04 -22.89 -3.34
CA ASP A 60 14.88 -23.67 -2.42
C ASP A 60 14.25 -23.95 -1.05
N ALA A 61 12.95 -23.66 -0.90
CA ALA A 61 12.21 -23.69 0.36
C ALA A 61 12.73 -22.70 1.42
N ALA A 62 13.57 -21.75 1.02
CA ALA A 62 13.90 -20.60 1.85
C ALA A 62 12.73 -19.61 1.87
N VAL A 63 12.67 -18.80 2.92
CA VAL A 63 11.72 -17.71 3.05
C VAL A 63 12.44 -16.41 2.73
N TYR A 64 11.92 -15.66 1.76
CA TYR A 64 12.39 -14.34 1.41
C TYR A 64 11.44 -13.30 1.97
N PHE A 65 11.97 -12.23 2.52
CA PHE A 65 11.16 -11.17 3.13
C PHE A 65 11.91 -9.84 3.11
N VAL A 66 11.16 -8.76 3.32
CA VAL A 66 11.69 -7.43 3.56
C VAL A 66 11.73 -7.18 5.07
N GLU A 67 12.87 -6.81 5.60
CA GLU A 67 13.03 -6.39 6.99
C GLU A 67 13.18 -4.87 7.04
N ARG A 68 12.51 -4.24 8.01
CA ARG A 68 12.72 -2.83 8.34
C ARG A 68 13.17 -2.72 9.78
N GLU A 69 14.24 -1.98 10.02
CA GLU A 69 14.77 -1.65 11.35
C GLU A 69 14.77 -0.13 11.50
N THR A 70 14.01 0.38 12.46
CA THR A 70 13.86 1.82 12.67
C THR A 70 14.07 2.16 14.13
N ARG A 71 14.90 3.16 14.39
CA ARG A 71 15.11 3.69 15.73
C ARG A 71 14.92 5.19 15.76
N GLY A 72 14.35 5.68 16.84
CA GLY A 72 14.08 7.10 16.98
C GLY A 72 13.54 7.47 18.35
N TRP A 73 13.26 8.75 18.49
CA TRP A 73 12.62 9.33 19.66
C TRP A 73 11.18 9.66 19.33
N VAL A 74 10.25 9.24 20.18
CA VAL A 74 8.83 9.54 20.06
C VAL A 74 8.47 10.51 21.17
N PHE A 75 7.81 11.59 20.79
CA PHE A 75 7.30 12.62 21.66
C PHE A 75 5.78 12.52 21.64
N ASP A 76 5.25 11.96 22.71
CA ASP A 76 3.83 11.73 22.90
C ASP A 76 3.27 12.80 23.84
N LEU A 77 2.79 13.88 23.23
CA LEU A 77 2.08 14.94 23.96
C LEU A 77 0.59 14.63 23.89
N ASP A 78 0.15 13.76 24.80
CA ASP A 78 -1.27 13.54 24.98
C ASP A 78 -1.93 14.86 25.39
N GLY A 79 -2.91 15.30 24.62
CA GLY A 79 -3.70 16.50 24.92
C GLY A 79 -4.37 16.41 26.28
N SER A 80 -4.60 15.20 26.82
CA SER A 80 -5.14 15.00 28.18
C SER A 80 -4.21 15.51 29.29
N LEU A 81 -2.89 15.35 29.14
CA LEU A 81 -1.87 15.82 30.10
C LEU A 81 -1.80 17.35 30.16
N LEU A 82 -2.23 18.03 29.09
CA LEU A 82 -2.24 19.49 28.97
C LEU A 82 -3.65 20.10 29.05
N GLY A 83 -4.69 19.29 29.24
CA GLY A 83 -6.09 19.75 29.25
C GLY A 83 -6.60 20.26 27.89
N LEU A 84 -5.95 19.89 26.79
CA LEU A 84 -6.22 20.36 25.42
C LEU A 84 -7.20 19.47 24.63
N GLY A 85 -7.79 18.44 25.26
CA GLY A 85 -8.71 17.49 24.62
C GLY A 85 -8.00 16.39 23.81
N SER A 86 -8.66 15.23 23.64
CA SER A 86 -8.08 14.03 22.99
C SER A 86 -7.74 14.23 21.51
N ASP A 87 -8.42 15.14 20.84
CA ASP A 87 -8.31 15.32 19.38
C ASP A 87 -7.10 16.19 18.98
N ALA A 88 -6.41 16.78 19.98
CA ALA A 88 -5.22 17.61 19.79
C ALA A 88 -3.90 16.84 20.01
N ALA A 89 -3.95 15.53 20.25
CA ALA A 89 -2.75 14.71 20.47
C ALA A 89 -1.85 14.77 19.23
N ALA A 90 -0.71 15.44 19.37
CA ALA A 90 0.31 15.52 18.32
C ALA A 90 1.45 14.56 18.68
N HIS A 91 1.57 13.47 17.93
CA HIS A 91 2.72 12.58 18.06
C HIS A 91 3.79 13.04 17.08
N TRP A 92 4.96 13.36 17.63
CA TRP A 92 6.13 13.66 16.85
C TRP A 92 7.12 12.51 16.98
N SER A 93 7.82 12.17 15.92
CA SER A 93 8.90 11.21 15.96
C SER A 93 10.12 11.76 15.26
N TRP A 94 11.27 11.71 15.93
CA TRP A 94 12.54 11.97 15.32
C TRP A 94 13.21 10.64 14.98
N VAL A 95 13.26 10.33 13.69
CA VAL A 95 13.84 9.08 13.18
C VAL A 95 15.35 9.21 13.14
N VAL A 96 16.04 8.57 14.07
CA VAL A 96 17.51 8.64 14.17
C VAL A 96 18.17 7.77 13.11
N ALA A 97 17.64 6.57 12.87
CA ALA A 97 18.06 5.73 11.75
C ALA A 97 16.89 4.87 11.29
N ASP A 98 16.84 4.59 10.00
CA ASP A 98 15.88 3.67 9.39
C ASP A 98 16.58 2.91 8.28
N ALA A 99 16.53 1.59 8.35
CA ALA A 99 17.15 0.70 7.38
C ALA A 99 16.13 -0.31 6.86
N VAL A 100 16.21 -0.60 5.57
CA VAL A 100 15.44 -1.68 4.93
C VAL A 100 16.42 -2.71 4.39
N SER A 101 16.06 -3.98 4.47
CA SER A 101 16.85 -5.04 3.83
C SER A 101 15.96 -6.12 3.23
N VAL A 102 16.42 -6.73 2.14
CA VAL A 102 15.84 -7.97 1.62
C VAL A 102 16.67 -9.12 2.18
N ARG A 103 16.01 -10.07 2.83
CA ARG A 103 16.66 -11.18 3.51
C ARG A 103 16.12 -12.52 3.05
N ARG A 104 16.95 -13.55 3.23
CA ARG A 104 16.66 -14.96 2.98
C ARG A 104 16.87 -15.72 4.28
N LEU A 105 15.83 -16.41 4.74
CA LEU A 105 15.84 -17.30 5.89
C LEU A 105 15.78 -18.74 5.40
N GLN A 106 16.76 -19.57 5.78
CA GLN A 106 16.71 -21.01 5.56
C GLN A 106 16.06 -21.69 6.77
N PRO A 107 14.82 -22.24 6.68
CA PRO A 107 14.09 -22.68 7.87
C PRO A 107 14.78 -23.80 8.66
N LEU A 108 15.41 -24.76 7.95
CA LEU A 108 16.06 -25.92 8.57
C LEU A 108 17.37 -25.60 9.31
N GLY A 109 18.00 -24.46 9.01
CA GLY A 109 19.25 -24.04 9.65
C GLY A 109 19.14 -22.71 10.40
N GLN A 110 17.97 -22.08 10.38
CA GLN A 110 17.72 -20.70 10.82
C GLN A 110 18.78 -19.69 10.32
N GLN A 111 19.44 -20.01 9.21
CA GLN A 111 20.49 -19.15 8.67
C GLN A 111 19.82 -17.96 7.98
N LEU A 112 20.11 -16.78 8.48
CA LEU A 112 19.57 -15.53 7.97
C LEU A 112 20.64 -14.79 7.15
N THR A 113 20.41 -14.69 5.85
CA THR A 113 21.32 -14.03 4.91
C THR A 113 20.71 -12.72 4.43
N THR A 114 21.49 -11.64 4.48
CA THR A 114 21.09 -10.35 3.89
C THR A 114 21.49 -10.33 2.43
N LEU A 115 20.51 -10.18 1.54
CA LEU A 115 20.73 -10.12 0.09
C LEU A 115 21.00 -8.69 -0.37
N ARG A 116 20.29 -7.74 0.22
CA ARG A 116 20.44 -6.31 -0.06
C ARG A 116 20.02 -5.49 1.15
N ARG A 117 20.69 -4.35 1.39
CA ARG A 117 20.39 -3.43 2.48
C ARG A 117 20.46 -1.98 1.98
N TRP A 118 19.60 -1.13 2.52
CA TRP A 118 19.59 0.32 2.34
C TRP A 118 19.51 0.95 3.73
N ASP A 119 20.55 1.68 4.12
CA ASP A 119 20.64 2.31 5.44
C ASP A 119 20.09 3.75 5.47
N ASP A 120 19.77 4.31 4.28
CA ASP A 120 19.28 5.68 4.11
C ASP A 120 17.89 5.67 3.45
N THR A 121 16.85 5.46 4.25
CA THR A 121 15.47 5.59 3.75
C THR A 121 15.01 7.06 3.74
N PRO A 122 13.91 7.39 3.04
CA PRO A 122 13.37 8.74 3.02
C PRO A 122 12.93 9.29 4.39
N VAL A 123 12.86 8.49 5.44
CA VAL A 123 12.51 8.97 6.79
C VAL A 123 13.71 9.11 7.72
N ALA A 124 14.86 8.51 7.39
CA ALA A 124 16.05 8.60 8.23
C ALA A 124 16.49 10.07 8.44
N GLY A 125 16.78 10.44 9.69
CA GLY A 125 17.16 11.79 10.08
C GLY A 125 16.02 12.81 10.13
N ARG A 126 14.76 12.43 9.87
CA ARG A 126 13.63 13.36 9.80
C ARG A 126 12.82 13.43 11.08
N LEU A 127 12.26 14.61 11.34
CA LEU A 127 11.19 14.81 12.31
C LEU A 127 9.85 14.64 11.59
N LEU A 128 9.04 13.70 12.03
CA LEU A 128 7.74 13.38 11.46
C LEU A 128 6.64 13.75 12.45
N ARG A 129 5.48 14.17 11.93
CA ARG A 129 4.23 14.26 12.67
C ARG A 129 3.38 13.07 12.25
N THR A 130 3.08 12.17 13.17
CA THR A 130 2.50 10.86 12.85
C THR A 130 1.29 10.56 13.73
N SER A 131 0.51 9.56 13.34
CA SER A 131 -0.43 8.91 14.27
C SER A 131 0.34 7.97 15.20
N PRO A 132 -0.20 7.62 16.38
CA PRO A 132 0.48 6.71 17.31
C PRO A 132 0.63 5.29 16.75
N GLN A 133 -0.11 4.94 15.70
CA GLN A 133 0.03 3.65 15.00
C GLN A 133 1.09 3.68 13.89
N ALA A 134 1.39 4.86 13.33
CA ALA A 134 2.32 5.06 12.21
C ALA A 134 3.55 5.88 12.59
N VAL A 135 4.10 5.65 13.78
CA VAL A 135 5.17 6.44 14.39
C VAL A 135 6.35 6.71 13.45
N PHE A 136 6.67 5.78 12.55
CA PHE A 136 7.79 5.90 11.62
C PHE A 136 7.36 5.83 10.14
N GLY A 137 6.11 6.19 9.84
CA GLY A 137 5.52 6.02 8.52
C GLY A 137 5.18 4.56 8.19
N VAL A 138 4.51 4.36 7.05
CA VAL A 138 4.01 3.04 6.63
C VAL A 138 4.89 2.49 5.51
N LEU A 139 5.45 1.30 5.71
CA LEU A 139 6.16 0.59 4.66
C LEU A 139 5.19 -0.33 3.91
N LEU A 140 5.23 -0.25 2.58
CA LEU A 140 4.56 -1.16 1.66
C LEU A 140 5.63 -1.94 0.89
N ALA A 141 5.72 -3.24 1.17
CA ALA A 141 6.62 -4.15 0.46
C ALA A 141 5.86 -5.04 -0.53
N THR A 142 6.41 -5.20 -1.72
CA THR A 142 6.01 -6.27 -2.64
C THR A 142 7.22 -7.13 -2.93
N LEU A 143 7.06 -8.44 -2.84
CA LEU A 143 8.14 -9.38 -3.13
C LEU A 143 7.61 -10.53 -4.00
N LYS A 144 8.37 -10.87 -5.03
CA LYS A 144 8.01 -11.87 -6.04
C LYS A 144 9.18 -12.82 -6.29
N THR A 145 8.88 -14.09 -6.49
CA THR A 145 9.91 -15.13 -6.71
C THR A 145 9.74 -15.91 -8.01
N HIS A 146 8.61 -15.73 -8.71
CA HIS A 146 8.38 -16.41 -9.97
C HIS A 146 9.28 -15.82 -11.08
N GLY A 147 10.16 -16.66 -11.65
CA GLY A 147 11.14 -16.22 -12.66
C GLY A 147 12.36 -15.47 -12.09
N GLY A 148 12.53 -15.46 -10.75
CA GLY A 148 13.62 -14.77 -10.06
C GLY A 148 13.11 -13.90 -8.91
N LEU A 149 14.02 -13.47 -8.04
CA LEU A 149 13.69 -12.59 -6.93
C LEU A 149 13.55 -11.14 -7.41
N SER A 150 12.34 -10.59 -7.36
CA SER A 150 12.09 -9.16 -7.56
C SER A 150 11.35 -8.56 -6.38
N PHE A 151 11.63 -7.30 -6.08
CA PHE A 151 11.03 -6.62 -4.93
C PHE A 151 10.78 -5.15 -5.25
N SER A 152 9.81 -4.57 -4.54
CA SER A 152 9.51 -3.14 -4.54
C SER A 152 9.19 -2.72 -3.11
N VAL A 153 9.76 -1.60 -2.68
CA VAL A 153 9.53 -1.03 -1.35
C VAL A 153 9.11 0.42 -1.53
N ASN A 154 7.98 0.78 -0.93
CA ASN A 154 7.49 2.15 -0.88
C ASN A 154 7.27 2.54 0.59
N ILE A 155 7.83 3.67 1.01
CA ILE A 155 7.64 4.19 2.36
C ILE A 155 6.80 5.45 2.25
N SER A 156 5.58 5.38 2.77
CA SER A 156 4.68 6.52 2.85
C SER A 156 4.97 7.31 4.13
N VAL A 157 5.29 8.58 3.96
CA VAL A 157 5.36 9.55 5.05
C VAL A 157 4.02 10.28 5.06
N PRO A 158 3.19 10.14 6.11
CA PRO A 158 1.92 10.84 6.14
C PRO A 158 2.14 12.35 6.06
N ALA A 159 1.39 13.01 5.18
CA ALA A 159 1.35 14.46 5.14
C ALA A 159 0.70 14.97 6.43
N ALA A 160 1.31 15.96 7.08
CA ALA A 160 0.94 16.46 8.40
C ALA A 160 -0.52 16.96 8.53
N ASP A 161 -1.18 17.24 7.40
CA ASP A 161 -2.51 17.90 7.34
C ASP A 161 -3.56 17.13 6.50
N ALA A 162 -3.21 15.97 5.94
CA ALA A 162 -4.19 15.16 5.22
C ALA A 162 -4.98 14.34 6.25
N GLY A 163 -6.25 14.70 6.47
CA GLY A 163 -7.19 13.93 7.29
C GLY A 163 -7.03 12.44 7.00
N PHE A 164 -6.64 11.69 8.03
CA PHE A 164 -6.32 10.27 7.95
C PHE A 164 -7.61 9.46 7.75
N ASP A 165 -8.14 9.45 6.53
CA ASP A 165 -9.20 8.54 6.08
C ASP A 165 -8.65 7.50 5.11
N LEU A 166 -7.46 6.98 5.43
CA LEU A 166 -6.95 5.73 4.87
C LEU A 166 -7.70 4.60 5.59
N GLN A 167 -8.93 4.35 5.13
CA GLN A 167 -9.81 3.23 5.46
C GLN A 167 -9.16 2.16 6.34
N ARG A 168 -9.62 2.08 7.59
CA ARG A 168 -9.31 1.08 8.64
C ARG A 168 -9.29 -0.39 8.19
N GLN A 169 -9.65 -0.72 6.94
CA GLN A 169 -9.78 -2.09 6.44
C GLN A 169 -8.54 -2.63 5.68
N ARG A 170 -7.55 -1.81 5.32
CA ARG A 170 -6.32 -2.28 4.61
C ARG A 170 -5.02 -2.20 5.43
N ALA A 171 -5.09 -1.66 6.64
CA ALA A 171 -3.95 -1.44 7.54
C ALA A 171 -3.22 -2.72 8.00
N LEU A 172 -3.85 -3.91 7.86
CA LEU A 172 -3.23 -5.19 8.19
C LEU A 172 -2.26 -5.72 7.10
N PHE A 173 -2.27 -5.13 5.90
CA PHE A 173 -1.48 -5.62 4.78
C PHE A 173 -0.42 -4.62 4.33
N THR A 174 0.68 -4.56 5.09
CA THR A 174 1.89 -3.80 4.74
C THR A 174 2.78 -4.52 3.70
N GLY A 175 2.33 -5.65 3.15
CA GLY A 175 2.98 -6.25 1.99
C GLY A 175 2.23 -7.33 1.21
N ARG A 176 2.60 -7.49 -0.06
CA ARG A 176 2.05 -8.47 -1.01
C ARG A 176 3.14 -9.40 -1.53
N GLY A 177 2.90 -10.70 -1.41
CA GLY A 177 3.76 -11.76 -1.93
C GLY A 177 3.03 -12.57 -3.00
N ASP A 178 3.72 -13.04 -4.04
CA ASP A 178 3.13 -13.87 -5.11
C ASP A 178 3.12 -15.38 -4.79
N ASN A 179 4.08 -15.86 -3.99
CA ASN A 179 4.28 -17.27 -3.69
C ASN A 179 4.21 -17.55 -2.18
N VAL A 180 3.02 -17.38 -1.61
CA VAL A 180 2.80 -17.43 -0.16
C VAL A 180 2.44 -18.84 0.31
N ILE A 181 1.91 -19.69 -0.58
CA ILE A 181 1.54 -21.08 -0.28
C ILE A 181 2.51 -22.04 -0.96
N ARG A 182 3.14 -22.93 -0.18
CA ARG A 182 3.98 -24.03 -0.69
C ARG A 182 3.76 -25.27 0.15
N GLN A 183 3.58 -26.44 -0.48
CA GLN A 183 3.38 -27.73 0.22
C GLN A 183 2.28 -27.64 1.31
N GLN A 184 1.13 -27.04 0.97
CA GLN A 184 0.02 -26.80 1.90
C GLN A 184 0.38 -25.90 3.09
N ARG A 185 1.44 -25.10 3.02
CA ARG A 185 1.82 -24.15 4.07
C ARG A 185 1.78 -22.72 3.57
N GLU A 186 0.98 -21.89 4.23
CA GLU A 186 0.89 -20.45 3.99
C GLU A 186 1.87 -19.70 4.91
N LEU A 187 2.62 -18.76 4.35
CA LEU A 187 3.41 -17.80 5.12
C LEU A 187 2.57 -16.58 5.51
N LEU A 188 2.59 -16.23 6.79
CA LEU A 188 1.89 -15.05 7.31
C LEU A 188 2.87 -14.13 8.02
N ALA A 189 2.71 -12.83 7.80
CA ALA A 189 3.32 -11.80 8.62
C ALA A 189 2.34 -11.49 9.77
N VAL A 190 2.81 -11.66 11.00
CA VAL A 190 2.00 -11.43 12.20
C VAL A 190 2.04 -9.95 12.56
N PRO A 191 0.90 -9.29 12.84
CA PRO A 191 0.89 -7.92 13.33
C PRO A 191 1.81 -7.71 14.54
N GLY A 192 2.40 -6.53 14.66
CA GLY A 192 3.22 -6.13 15.80
C GLY A 192 2.84 -4.76 16.32
N ALA A 193 3.80 -4.03 16.88
CA ALA A 193 3.59 -2.66 17.31
C ALA A 193 3.40 -1.75 16.08
N GLY A 194 2.25 -1.08 16.00
CA GLY A 194 1.90 -0.21 14.88
C GLY A 194 1.90 -0.96 13.53
N PHE A 195 2.66 -0.45 12.56
CA PHE A 195 2.79 -1.05 11.22
C PHE A 195 4.03 -1.96 11.05
N TYR A 196 4.65 -2.43 12.13
CA TYR A 196 5.80 -3.34 12.10
C TYR A 196 5.38 -4.77 12.42
N PRO A 197 5.30 -5.68 11.44
CA PRO A 197 4.93 -7.07 11.72
C PRO A 197 5.97 -7.75 12.61
N ALA A 198 5.52 -8.36 13.71
CA ALA A 198 6.39 -8.88 14.75
C ALA A 198 6.99 -10.26 14.45
N ALA A 199 6.38 -11.03 13.54
CA ALA A 199 6.86 -12.36 13.20
C ALA A 199 6.51 -12.79 11.77
N ILE A 200 7.23 -13.79 11.27
CA ILE A 200 6.85 -14.61 10.12
C ILE A 200 6.50 -16.00 10.65
N ILE A 201 5.31 -16.48 10.34
CA ILE A 201 4.86 -17.83 10.66
C ILE A 201 4.55 -18.62 9.39
N SER A 202 4.57 -19.95 9.52
CA SER A 202 4.05 -20.88 8.51
C SER A 202 2.86 -21.63 9.11
N THR A 203 1.71 -21.64 8.45
CA THR A 203 0.51 -22.37 8.91
C THR A 203 0.00 -23.35 7.85
N ARG A 204 -0.54 -24.51 8.27
CA ARG A 204 -1.14 -25.47 7.35
C ARG A 204 -2.63 -25.20 7.15
N ASP A 205 -3.43 -25.08 8.21
CA ASP A 205 -4.90 -24.96 8.13
C ASP A 205 -5.47 -23.95 9.13
N ASN A 206 -4.74 -22.86 9.40
CA ASN A 206 -5.12 -21.80 10.36
C ASN A 206 -5.35 -22.28 11.81
N ARG A 207 -4.97 -23.52 12.12
CA ARG A 207 -5.06 -24.15 13.45
C ARG A 207 -3.68 -24.41 14.05
N ASP A 208 -2.76 -24.89 13.22
CA ASP A 208 -1.37 -25.12 13.58
C ASP A 208 -0.47 -24.15 12.85
N TYR A 209 0.48 -23.55 13.57
CA TYR A 209 1.51 -22.69 13.00
C TYR A 209 2.88 -22.98 13.61
N SER A 210 3.93 -22.61 12.86
CA SER A 210 5.30 -22.61 13.35
C SER A 210 5.87 -21.22 13.14
N VAL A 211 6.44 -20.64 14.21
CA VAL A 211 7.16 -19.37 14.13
C VAL A 211 8.49 -19.62 13.45
N LEU A 212 8.71 -18.97 12.31
CA LEU A 212 9.96 -19.08 11.55
C LEU A 212 10.96 -18.00 11.95
N LEU A 213 10.44 -16.80 12.25
CA LEU A 213 11.22 -15.64 12.69
C LEU A 213 10.32 -14.73 13.53
N SER A 214 10.84 -14.19 14.62
CA SER A 214 10.14 -13.21 15.46
C SER A 214 11.10 -12.15 16.00
N ASN A 215 10.56 -11.00 16.40
CA ASN A 215 11.23 -9.99 17.19
C ASN A 215 10.82 -10.11 18.67
N ASP A 216 11.38 -9.27 19.54
CA ASP A 216 11.09 -9.30 20.98
C ASP A 216 9.66 -8.84 21.32
N VAL A 217 9.05 -8.04 20.44
CA VAL A 217 7.67 -7.54 20.59
C VAL A 217 6.66 -8.68 20.46
N PHE A 218 6.93 -9.68 19.64
CA PHE A 218 6.04 -10.83 19.43
C PHE A 218 5.69 -11.54 20.74
N ALA A 219 6.69 -11.88 21.56
CA ALA A 219 6.48 -12.59 22.83
C ALA A 219 5.69 -11.74 23.85
N THR A 220 5.77 -10.41 23.73
CA THR A 220 5.04 -9.48 24.58
C THR A 220 3.57 -9.36 24.17
N LEU A 221 3.30 -9.30 22.86
CA LEU A 221 1.94 -9.18 22.33
C LEU A 221 1.17 -10.51 22.32
N TYR A 222 1.88 -11.62 22.20
CA TYR A 222 1.30 -12.96 22.06
C TYR A 222 1.94 -13.96 23.02
N PRO A 223 1.85 -13.73 24.36
CA PRO A 223 2.51 -14.58 25.36
C PRO A 223 1.99 -16.02 25.33
N ASP A 224 0.71 -16.21 25.02
CA ASP A 224 0.06 -17.52 24.90
C ASP A 224 0.03 -18.04 23.44
N GLY A 225 0.71 -17.34 22.53
CA GLY A 225 0.67 -17.59 21.09
C GLY A 225 -0.48 -16.90 20.36
N LEU A 226 -0.64 -17.24 19.08
CA LEU A 226 -1.67 -16.68 18.20
C LEU A 226 -2.99 -17.44 18.32
N ASP A 227 -4.08 -16.72 18.58
CA ASP A 227 -5.43 -17.28 18.51
C ASP A 227 -5.79 -17.67 17.06
N SER A 228 -6.46 -18.81 16.93
CA SER A 228 -7.11 -19.30 15.72
C SER A 228 -7.93 -18.25 14.97
N LYS A 229 -8.65 -17.36 15.68
CA LYS A 229 -9.42 -16.28 15.05
C LYS A 229 -8.51 -15.28 14.33
N LEU A 230 -7.37 -14.93 14.94
CA LEU A 230 -6.39 -14.05 14.33
C LEU A 230 -5.75 -14.74 13.11
N LEU A 231 -5.41 -16.03 13.22
CA LEU A 231 -4.87 -16.79 12.09
C LEU A 231 -5.85 -16.83 10.91
N GLN A 232 -7.14 -17.04 11.17
CA GLN A 232 -8.20 -16.99 10.14
C GLN A 232 -8.31 -15.61 9.48
N GLN A 233 -8.18 -14.54 10.26
CA GLN A 233 -8.23 -13.16 9.73
C GLN A 233 -7.00 -12.81 8.89
N LEU A 234 -5.83 -13.34 9.24
CA LEU A 234 -4.57 -13.09 8.52
C LEU A 234 -4.45 -13.97 7.27
N SER A 235 -5.02 -15.17 7.31
CA SER A 235 -4.95 -16.12 6.19
C SER A 235 -5.60 -15.54 4.95
N ARG A 236 -4.87 -15.63 3.83
CA ARG A 236 -5.37 -15.32 2.48
C ARG A 236 -5.52 -16.59 1.66
N ARG A 237 -5.45 -17.77 2.30
CA ARG A 237 -5.42 -19.05 1.62
C ARG A 237 -6.55 -19.20 0.61
N GLU A 238 -7.78 -19.02 1.05
CA GLU A 238 -8.96 -19.17 0.20
C GLU A 238 -8.83 -18.27 -1.04
N HIS A 239 -8.52 -16.99 -0.86
CA HIS A 239 -8.33 -16.05 -1.96
C HIS A 239 -7.20 -16.47 -2.93
N ILE A 240 -6.06 -16.92 -2.40
CA ILE A 240 -4.92 -17.36 -3.20
C ILE A 240 -5.27 -18.65 -3.97
N GLU A 241 -5.88 -19.62 -3.32
CA GLU A 241 -6.28 -20.89 -3.92
C GLU A 241 -7.36 -20.66 -4.99
N THR A 242 -8.34 -19.79 -4.74
CA THR A 242 -9.31 -19.37 -5.76
C THR A 242 -8.60 -18.76 -6.96
N GLN A 243 -7.65 -17.83 -6.77
CA GLN A 243 -6.90 -17.23 -7.87
C GLN A 243 -6.07 -18.27 -8.64
N GLN A 244 -5.38 -19.18 -7.95
CA GLN A 244 -4.61 -20.26 -8.57
C GLN A 244 -5.51 -21.20 -9.37
N ASN A 245 -6.67 -21.57 -8.83
CA ASN A 245 -7.66 -22.41 -9.50
C ASN A 245 -8.21 -21.74 -10.76
N VAL A 246 -8.47 -20.43 -10.71
CA VAL A 246 -8.91 -19.64 -11.89
C VAL A 246 -7.84 -19.63 -12.96
N LEU A 247 -6.57 -19.39 -12.61
CA LEU A 247 -5.46 -19.40 -13.56
C LEU A 247 -5.25 -20.78 -14.19
N ALA A 248 -5.21 -21.84 -13.37
CA ALA A 248 -5.07 -23.21 -13.87
C ALA A 248 -6.27 -23.66 -14.72
N ARG A 249 -7.49 -23.18 -14.41
CA ARG A 249 -8.66 -23.41 -15.25
C ARG A 249 -8.53 -22.65 -16.58
N ARG A 250 -8.05 -21.41 -16.56
CA ARG A 250 -7.78 -20.62 -17.76
C ARG A 250 -6.82 -21.32 -18.71
N GLU A 251 -5.69 -21.81 -18.18
CA GLU A 251 -4.66 -22.50 -18.97
C GLU A 251 -5.22 -23.76 -19.63
N ARG A 252 -5.95 -24.60 -18.88
CA ARG A 252 -6.63 -25.78 -19.44
C ARG A 252 -7.63 -25.45 -20.54
N LEU A 253 -8.42 -24.38 -20.37
CA LEU A 253 -9.36 -23.91 -21.40
C LEU A 253 -8.62 -23.45 -22.66
N ILE A 254 -7.50 -22.74 -22.51
CA ILE A 254 -6.67 -22.31 -23.64
C ILE A 254 -6.14 -23.54 -24.40
N GLU A 255 -5.55 -24.51 -23.69
CA GLU A 255 -5.05 -25.74 -24.29
C GLU A 255 -6.16 -26.50 -25.04
N THR A 256 -7.32 -26.69 -24.41
CA THR A 256 -8.47 -27.36 -25.04
C THR A 256 -8.89 -26.68 -26.34
N TYR A 257 -9.00 -25.34 -26.35
CA TYR A 257 -9.39 -24.62 -27.56
C TYR A 257 -8.30 -24.58 -28.64
N GLN A 258 -7.03 -24.63 -28.25
CA GLN A 258 -5.94 -24.79 -29.21
C GLN A 258 -5.97 -26.18 -29.88
N ASP A 259 -6.28 -27.23 -29.10
CA ASP A 259 -6.48 -28.60 -29.63
C ASP A 259 -7.68 -28.66 -30.58
N ASP A 260 -8.71 -27.84 -30.36
CA ASP A 260 -9.86 -27.64 -31.26
C ASP A 260 -9.53 -26.80 -32.51
N GLY A 261 -8.28 -26.37 -32.68
CA GLY A 261 -7.79 -25.64 -33.85
C GLY A 261 -7.93 -24.12 -33.80
N LEU A 262 -8.26 -23.52 -32.65
CA LEU A 262 -8.26 -22.06 -32.50
C LEU A 262 -6.83 -21.52 -32.42
N SER A 263 -6.62 -20.30 -32.94
CA SER A 263 -5.37 -19.57 -32.68
C SER A 263 -5.22 -19.28 -31.18
N ILE A 264 -3.98 -19.07 -30.71
CA ILE A 264 -3.71 -18.81 -29.29
C ILE A 264 -4.45 -17.57 -28.77
N GLU A 265 -4.63 -16.51 -29.58
CA GLU A 265 -5.40 -15.34 -29.16
C GLU A 265 -6.90 -15.64 -29.08
N ALA A 266 -7.45 -16.37 -30.05
CA ALA A 266 -8.86 -16.76 -30.05
C ALA A 266 -9.18 -17.69 -28.88
N ALA A 267 -8.30 -18.66 -28.60
CA ALA A 267 -8.41 -19.56 -27.45
C ALA A 267 -8.37 -18.79 -26.12
N ARG A 268 -7.47 -17.81 -25.97
CA ARG A 268 -7.40 -16.92 -24.79
C ARG A 268 -8.68 -16.12 -24.60
N GLN A 269 -9.17 -15.46 -25.65
CA GLN A 269 -10.42 -14.70 -25.59
C GLN A 269 -11.60 -15.58 -25.23
N ARG A 270 -11.66 -16.81 -25.78
CA ARG A 270 -12.72 -17.76 -25.47
C ARG A 270 -12.63 -18.24 -24.02
N ALA A 271 -11.45 -18.59 -23.53
CA ALA A 271 -11.22 -18.98 -22.14
C ALA A 271 -11.59 -17.85 -21.16
N ASP A 272 -11.20 -16.61 -21.47
CA ASP A 272 -11.52 -15.45 -20.64
C ASP A 272 -13.03 -15.17 -20.57
N ARG A 273 -13.77 -15.42 -21.66
CA ARG A 273 -15.25 -15.33 -21.67
C ARG A 273 -15.89 -16.38 -20.78
N ILE A 274 -15.48 -17.64 -20.89
CA ILE A 274 -16.02 -18.72 -20.04
C ILE A 274 -15.76 -18.43 -18.55
N LEU A 275 -14.57 -17.92 -18.21
CA LEU A 275 -14.27 -17.56 -16.82
C LEU A 275 -15.11 -16.39 -16.32
N ALA A 276 -15.53 -15.48 -17.19
CA ALA A 276 -16.43 -14.39 -16.83
C ALA A 276 -17.87 -14.87 -16.67
N ASP A 277 -18.35 -15.74 -17.57
CA ASP A 277 -19.66 -16.40 -17.46
C ASP A 277 -19.77 -17.18 -16.13
N ASP A 278 -18.66 -17.78 -15.67
CA ASP A 278 -18.56 -18.46 -14.38
C ASP A 278 -18.42 -17.50 -13.16
N GLY A 279 -18.36 -16.18 -13.39
CA GLY A 279 -18.24 -15.16 -12.35
C GLY A 279 -16.83 -14.94 -11.79
N TYR A 280 -15.78 -15.50 -12.40
CA TYR A 280 -14.39 -15.32 -11.94
C TYR A 280 -13.75 -14.02 -12.40
N ARG A 281 -14.28 -13.39 -13.46
CA ARG A 281 -13.82 -12.07 -13.93
C ARG A 281 -15.04 -11.21 -14.21
N ILE A 282 -14.96 -9.94 -13.81
CA ILE A 282 -15.84 -8.92 -14.37
C ILE A 282 -15.36 -8.74 -15.80
N MET A 283 -16.19 -9.10 -16.78
CA MET A 283 -15.86 -8.82 -18.16
C MET A 283 -15.86 -7.30 -18.37
N GLU A 284 -14.82 -6.82 -19.04
CA GLU A 284 -14.80 -5.43 -19.46
C GLU A 284 -15.92 -5.26 -20.49
N PRO A 285 -16.84 -4.30 -20.29
CA PRO A 285 -17.93 -4.10 -21.22
C PRO A 285 -17.39 -3.92 -22.64
N GLN A 286 -18.06 -4.54 -23.60
CA GLN A 286 -17.73 -4.49 -25.01
C GLN A 286 -18.82 -3.72 -25.75
N LEU A 287 -18.42 -2.96 -26.76
CA LEU A 287 -19.32 -2.33 -27.72
C LEU A 287 -19.25 -3.09 -29.03
N ILE A 288 -20.41 -3.51 -29.53
CA ILE A 288 -20.55 -4.10 -30.86
C ILE A 288 -21.36 -3.11 -31.70
N ALA A 289 -20.81 -2.65 -32.83
CA ALA A 289 -21.53 -1.81 -33.76
C ALA A 289 -22.12 -2.64 -34.90
N MET A 290 -23.43 -2.51 -35.13
CA MET A 290 -24.13 -3.14 -36.24
C MET A 290 -24.70 -2.06 -37.16
N PRO A 291 -24.40 -2.07 -38.47
CA PRO A 291 -24.97 -1.09 -39.39
C PRO A 291 -26.47 -1.33 -39.49
N VAL A 292 -27.26 -0.26 -39.46
CA VAL A 292 -28.71 -0.32 -39.67
C VAL A 292 -29.09 0.69 -40.75
N SER A 293 -30.08 0.34 -41.58
CA SER A 293 -30.52 1.22 -42.67
C SER A 293 -31.15 2.50 -42.12
N GLU A 294 -32.04 2.35 -41.14
CA GLU A 294 -32.71 3.44 -40.44
C GLU A 294 -32.97 3.02 -38.98
N PRO A 295 -32.97 3.96 -38.02
CA PRO A 295 -33.37 3.70 -36.64
C PRO A 295 -34.87 3.43 -36.54
N ALA A 296 -35.31 2.62 -35.57
CA ALA A 296 -36.74 2.48 -35.29
C ALA A 296 -37.33 3.80 -34.75
N ALA A 297 -38.64 4.00 -34.92
CA ALA A 297 -39.30 5.27 -34.58
C ALA A 297 -39.18 5.67 -33.10
N ASP A 298 -38.99 4.70 -32.22
CA ASP A 298 -38.83 4.83 -30.77
C ASP A 298 -37.37 4.75 -30.29
N GLU A 299 -36.42 4.49 -31.19
CA GLU A 299 -35.00 4.41 -30.84
C GLU A 299 -34.38 5.78 -30.64
N ARG A 300 -33.62 5.91 -29.56
CA ARG A 300 -32.80 7.10 -29.31
C ARG A 300 -31.59 7.08 -30.22
N VAL A 301 -31.39 8.20 -30.92
CA VAL A 301 -30.27 8.39 -31.85
C VAL A 301 -29.32 9.44 -31.29
N PHE A 302 -28.07 9.05 -31.08
CA PHE A 302 -26.99 9.97 -30.68
C PHE A 302 -26.14 10.35 -31.89
N ARG A 303 -26.04 11.64 -32.18
CA ARG A 303 -25.25 12.14 -33.31
C ARG A 303 -23.81 12.41 -32.89
N ILE A 304 -22.85 11.83 -33.62
CA ILE A 304 -21.42 12.07 -33.43
C ILE A 304 -20.85 12.64 -34.71
N ASP A 305 -20.38 13.89 -34.64
CA ASP A 305 -19.74 14.54 -35.77
C ASP A 305 -18.32 13.97 -36.02
N ARG A 306 -17.89 13.95 -37.29
CA ARG A 306 -16.59 13.42 -37.69
C ARG A 306 -15.42 14.12 -37.00
N SER A 307 -15.53 15.44 -36.79
CA SER A 307 -14.53 16.24 -36.07
C SER A 307 -14.35 15.78 -34.63
N THR A 308 -15.42 15.32 -33.99
CA THR A 308 -15.41 14.79 -32.62
C THR A 308 -14.60 13.50 -32.52
N PHE A 309 -14.77 12.57 -33.48
CA PHE A 309 -13.91 11.39 -33.58
C PHE A 309 -12.46 11.74 -33.91
N ALA A 310 -12.23 12.70 -34.82
CA ALA A 310 -10.88 13.12 -35.20
C ALA A 310 -10.10 13.74 -34.02
N ALA A 311 -10.81 14.35 -33.06
CA ALA A 311 -10.25 14.85 -31.81
C ALA A 311 -10.00 13.75 -30.75
N GLY A 312 -10.31 12.48 -31.05
CA GLY A 312 -10.08 11.33 -30.17
C GLY A 312 -11.20 11.06 -29.17
N HIS A 313 -12.34 11.77 -29.24
CA HIS A 313 -13.50 11.44 -28.43
C HIS A 313 -14.19 10.18 -28.94
N PHE A 314 -14.82 9.41 -28.03
CA PHE A 314 -15.56 8.19 -28.36
C PHE A 314 -14.73 7.15 -29.15
N ALA A 315 -13.46 6.99 -28.78
CA ALA A 315 -12.52 6.15 -29.51
C ALA A 315 -12.93 4.66 -29.59
N ASP A 316 -13.58 4.15 -28.55
CA ASP A 316 -14.15 2.80 -28.51
C ASP A 316 -15.35 2.63 -29.47
N ILE A 317 -16.25 3.62 -29.56
CA ILE A 317 -17.33 3.65 -30.56
C ILE A 317 -16.75 3.67 -31.97
N ALA A 318 -15.75 4.51 -32.23
CA ALA A 318 -15.07 4.55 -33.51
C ALA A 318 -14.43 3.19 -33.85
N ALA A 319 -13.79 2.54 -32.87
CA ALA A 319 -13.18 1.22 -33.04
C ALA A 319 -14.22 0.12 -33.32
N ALA A 320 -15.40 0.18 -32.70
CA ALA A 320 -16.52 -0.72 -32.96
C ALA A 320 -17.07 -0.51 -34.38
N ILE A 321 -17.29 0.74 -34.79
CA ILE A 321 -17.78 1.09 -36.13
C ILE A 321 -16.77 0.70 -37.23
N ALA A 322 -15.47 0.82 -36.96
CA ALA A 322 -14.43 0.42 -37.91
C ALA A 322 -14.43 -1.09 -38.20
N ARG A 323 -14.99 -1.91 -37.30
CA ARG A 323 -15.10 -3.37 -37.44
C ARG A 323 -16.51 -3.83 -37.07
N PRO A 324 -17.53 -3.54 -37.90
CA PRO A 324 -18.91 -3.85 -37.56
C PRO A 324 -19.13 -5.34 -37.30
N GLY A 325 -19.94 -5.65 -36.29
CA GLY A 325 -20.20 -7.01 -35.82
C GLY A 325 -19.09 -7.62 -34.96
N GLN A 326 -17.96 -6.92 -34.76
CA GLN A 326 -16.90 -7.35 -33.84
C GLN A 326 -16.95 -6.54 -32.54
N PRO A 327 -16.67 -7.16 -31.39
CA PRO A 327 -16.59 -6.46 -30.11
C PRO A 327 -15.35 -5.55 -30.07
N ALA A 328 -15.54 -4.35 -29.55
CA ALA A 328 -14.48 -3.43 -29.15
C ALA A 328 -14.59 -3.13 -27.65
N THR A 329 -13.46 -3.07 -26.95
CA THR A 329 -13.44 -2.76 -25.51
C THR A 329 -14.01 -1.37 -25.26
N LYS A 330 -15.08 -1.28 -24.45
CA LYS A 330 -15.65 -0.03 -23.99
C LYS A 330 -14.67 0.63 -23.01
N GLN A 331 -14.46 1.93 -23.14
CA GLN A 331 -13.65 2.64 -22.15
C GLN A 331 -14.34 2.62 -20.77
N ALA A 332 -13.55 2.45 -19.71
CA ALA A 332 -14.06 2.40 -18.34
C ALA A 332 -14.53 3.77 -17.81
N GLN A 333 -14.00 4.85 -18.38
CA GLN A 333 -14.34 6.22 -17.97
C GLN A 333 -15.58 6.72 -18.70
N PRO A 334 -16.42 7.56 -18.06
CA PRO A 334 -17.48 8.27 -18.74
C PRO A 334 -16.94 9.04 -19.95
N TYR A 335 -17.74 9.14 -21.02
CA TYR A 335 -17.37 9.95 -22.16
C TYR A 335 -17.25 11.43 -21.74
N ALA A 336 -16.21 12.11 -22.22
CA ALA A 336 -16.00 13.53 -22.01
C ALA A 336 -16.17 14.28 -23.34
N GLY A 337 -16.69 15.51 -23.28
CA GLY A 337 -16.88 16.38 -24.45
C GLY A 337 -18.31 16.89 -24.59
N LEU A 338 -18.53 17.74 -25.60
CA LEU A 338 -19.86 18.27 -25.92
C LEU A 338 -20.81 17.12 -26.32
N GLY A 339 -22.01 17.12 -25.74
CA GLY A 339 -23.03 16.10 -25.98
C GLY A 339 -22.83 14.77 -25.23
N ALA A 340 -21.68 14.53 -24.62
CA ALA A 340 -21.38 13.26 -23.94
C ALA A 340 -22.29 12.96 -22.73
N ALA A 341 -22.86 13.99 -22.10
CA ALA A 341 -23.76 13.86 -20.95
C ALA A 341 -24.96 12.95 -21.26
N ALA A 342 -25.65 13.17 -22.38
CA ALA A 342 -26.81 12.37 -22.76
C ALA A 342 -26.45 10.89 -22.97
N LEU A 343 -25.30 10.62 -23.61
CA LEU A 343 -24.83 9.25 -23.82
C LEU A 343 -24.42 8.58 -22.49
N ASN A 344 -23.79 9.33 -21.58
CA ASN A 344 -23.46 8.83 -20.25
C ASN A 344 -24.72 8.54 -19.42
N ASP A 345 -25.77 9.36 -19.54
CA ASP A 345 -27.05 9.14 -18.87
C ASP A 345 -27.72 7.85 -19.37
N TRP A 346 -27.66 7.56 -20.68
CA TRP A 346 -28.17 6.30 -21.25
C TRP A 346 -27.40 5.10 -20.71
N LEU A 347 -26.07 5.21 -20.67
CA LEU A 347 -25.22 4.17 -20.09
C LEU A 347 -25.47 3.95 -18.60
N ALA A 348 -25.76 5.01 -17.85
CA ALA A 348 -26.08 4.94 -16.43
C ALA A 348 -27.47 4.36 -16.15
N ALA A 349 -28.37 4.41 -17.13
CA ALA A 349 -29.70 3.80 -17.07
C ALA A 349 -29.71 2.30 -17.46
N ASP A 350 -28.53 1.67 -17.58
CA ASP A 350 -28.35 0.29 -18.06
C ASP A 350 -28.98 0.04 -19.44
N GLU A 351 -29.04 1.05 -20.31
CA GLU A 351 -29.43 0.83 -21.71
C GLU A 351 -28.35 -0.01 -22.42
N VAL A 352 -28.71 -1.25 -22.75
CA VAL A 352 -27.82 -2.21 -23.44
C VAL A 352 -27.73 -1.98 -24.95
N SER A 353 -28.58 -1.13 -25.51
CA SER A 353 -28.57 -0.82 -26.95
C SER A 353 -29.05 0.59 -27.26
N TRP A 354 -28.37 1.27 -28.17
CA TRP A 354 -28.77 2.58 -28.69
C TRP A 354 -28.23 2.79 -30.11
N VAL A 355 -28.75 3.77 -30.83
CA VAL A 355 -28.29 4.08 -32.19
C VAL A 355 -27.36 5.29 -32.15
N VAL A 356 -26.25 5.21 -32.88
CA VAL A 356 -25.39 6.36 -33.18
C VAL A 356 -25.47 6.70 -34.66
N THR A 357 -25.48 7.99 -34.99
CA THR A 357 -25.38 8.46 -36.37
C THR A 357 -24.06 9.17 -36.62
N VAL A 358 -23.38 8.77 -37.70
CA VAL A 358 -22.06 9.25 -38.11
C VAL A 358 -22.08 9.47 -39.61
N GLU A 359 -21.90 10.70 -40.08
CA GLU A 359 -21.89 11.05 -41.52
C GLU A 359 -23.07 10.44 -42.29
N ASP A 360 -24.29 10.63 -41.76
CA ASP A 360 -25.56 10.15 -42.33
C ASP A 360 -25.72 8.62 -42.39
N ARG A 361 -24.87 7.87 -41.67
CA ARG A 361 -25.01 6.43 -41.47
C ARG A 361 -25.44 6.12 -40.04
N TYR A 362 -26.24 5.08 -39.88
CA TYR A 362 -26.72 4.63 -38.57
C TYR A 362 -26.04 3.34 -38.15
N TYR A 363 -25.60 3.29 -36.90
CA TYR A 363 -25.04 2.10 -36.28
C TYR A 363 -25.78 1.85 -34.97
N ARG A 364 -26.37 0.67 -34.83
CA ARG A 364 -26.85 0.19 -33.53
C ARG A 364 -25.65 -0.30 -32.73
N LEU A 365 -25.39 0.35 -31.60
CA LEU A 365 -24.41 -0.10 -30.63
C LEU A 365 -25.09 -1.01 -29.63
N LEU A 366 -24.45 -2.14 -29.36
CA LEU A 366 -24.85 -3.09 -28.32
C LEU A 366 -23.75 -3.09 -27.27
N LEU A 367 -24.12 -2.80 -26.02
CA LEU A 367 -23.26 -2.96 -24.86
C LEU A 367 -23.41 -4.40 -24.36
N HIS A 368 -22.33 -5.17 -24.51
CA HIS A 368 -22.27 -6.55 -24.08
C HIS A 368 -21.35 -6.64 -22.86
N TYR A 369 -21.85 -7.22 -21.78
CA TYR A 369 -21.06 -7.52 -20.59
C TYR A 369 -20.54 -8.94 -20.65
#